data_AF-A0A562UW24-F1
#
_entry.id   AF-A0A562UW24-F1
#
_cell.length_a   1.000
_cell.length_b   1.000
_cell.length_c   1.000
_cell.angle_alpha   90.00
_cell.angle_beta   90.00
_cell.angle_gamma   90.00
#
_symmetry.space_group_name_H-M   'P 1'
#
loop_
_entity.id
_entity.type
_entity.pdbx_description
1 polymer ?
#
loop_
_entity_poly.entity_id
_entity_poly.type
_entity_poly.pdbx_seq_one_letter_code
_entity_poly.pdbx_strand_id
1 'polypeptide(L)'
;MIEIEVQNETHQTQSRLRFAAVPRIGEGLRLREPDGMWASYDVLDVWYQKAEYGDVWIPYLHVCMTQGEMSEPDKGSRVKSAYDANREFAPFKI
;
A
#
# COMPACT_ATOMS: atom_id res chain seq x y z
N MET A 1 9.60 -13.11 -1.18
CA MET A 1 8.71 -12.13 -1.84
C MET A 1 7.35 -12.80 -2.00
N ILE A 2 6.28 -12.15 -1.58
CA ILE A 2 4.90 -12.67 -1.50
C ILE A 2 4.10 -12.04 -2.63
N GLU A 3 3.43 -12.85 -3.45
CA GLU A 3 2.49 -12.34 -4.46
C GLU A 3 1.13 -12.12 -3.81
N ILE A 4 0.59 -10.92 -3.98
CA ILE A 4 -0.66 -10.48 -3.36
C ILE A 4 -1.53 -9.87 -4.45
N GLU A 5 -2.79 -10.29 -4.51
CA GLU A 5 -3.78 -9.66 -5.37
C GLU A 5 -4.32 -8.39 -4.69
N VAL A 6 -4.26 -7.28 -5.41
CA VAL A 6 -4.70 -5.96 -4.97
C VAL A 6 -5.94 -5.58 -5.76
N GLN A 7 -7.05 -5.41 -5.04
CA GLN A 7 -8.31 -4.88 -5.54
C GLN A 7 -8.34 -3.38 -5.26
N ASN A 8 -8.26 -2.58 -6.33
CA ASN A 8 -8.22 -1.14 -6.26
C ASN A 8 -9.63 -0.58 -6.50
N GLU A 9 -10.22 0.00 -5.45
CA GLU A 9 -11.55 0.62 -5.47
C GLU A 9 -11.59 1.86 -6.37
N THR A 10 -10.54 2.69 -6.35
CA THR A 10 -10.52 3.97 -7.08
C THR A 10 -10.62 3.76 -8.59
N HIS A 11 -9.86 2.81 -9.12
CA HIS A 11 -9.84 2.52 -10.57
C HIS A 11 -10.67 1.31 -10.97
N GLN A 12 -11.30 0.63 -10.01
CA GLN A 12 -12.04 -0.61 -10.25
C GLN A 12 -11.18 -1.65 -10.98
N THR A 13 -9.92 -1.80 -10.54
CA THR A 13 -8.95 -2.72 -11.16
C THR A 13 -8.47 -3.79 -10.18
N GLN A 14 -7.94 -4.88 -10.74
CA GLN A 14 -7.31 -5.96 -9.98
C GLN A 14 -5.93 -6.25 -10.57
N SER A 15 -4.92 -6.35 -9.71
CA SER A 15 -3.54 -6.62 -10.15
C SER A 15 -2.80 -7.48 -9.14
N ARG A 16 -1.83 -8.27 -9.60
CA ARG A 16 -0.95 -9.05 -8.72
C ARG A 16 0.38 -8.36 -8.57
N LEU A 17 0.72 -8.02 -7.33
CA LEU A 17 1.95 -7.33 -6.97
C LEU A 17 2.76 -8.18 -6.02
N ARG A 18 4.08 -7.97 -6.04
CA ARG A 18 5.01 -8.71 -5.20
C ARG A 18 5.48 -7.82 -4.05
N PHE A 19 5.35 -8.31 -2.83
CA PHE A 19 5.71 -7.60 -1.61
C PHE A 19 6.79 -8.35 -0.81
N ALA A 20 7.50 -7.62 0.04
CA ALA A 20 8.40 -8.24 1.02
C ALA A 20 7.62 -8.82 2.22
N ALA A 21 6.52 -8.17 2.60
CA ALA A 21 5.61 -8.55 3.68
C ALA A 21 4.18 -8.15 3.31
N VAL A 22 3.18 -8.74 3.98
CA VAL A 22 1.76 -8.41 3.78
C VAL A 22 1.46 -7.07 4.49
N PRO A 23 1.01 -6.03 3.78
CA PRO A 23 0.53 -4.77 4.38
C PRO A 23 -0.65 -4.98 5.33
N ARG A 24 -0.78 -4.11 6.33
CA ARG A 24 -1.87 -4.16 7.33
C ARG A 24 -2.93 -3.09 7.05
N ILE A 25 -4.13 -3.30 7.60
CA ILE A 25 -5.20 -2.29 7.58
C ILE A 25 -4.71 -1.01 8.26
N GLY A 26 -4.95 0.14 7.62
CA GLY A 26 -4.48 1.45 8.09
C GLY A 26 -3.02 1.78 7.76
N GLU A 27 -2.28 0.85 7.14
CA GLU A 27 -1.03 1.18 6.44
C GLU A 27 -1.33 1.72 5.04
N GLY A 28 -0.35 2.40 4.45
CA GLY A 28 -0.42 2.89 3.07
C GLY A 28 0.51 2.11 2.14
N LEU A 29 0.12 2.01 0.87
CA LEU A 29 0.96 1.49 -0.21
C LEU A 29 1.09 2.55 -1.33
N ARG A 30 2.12 2.43 -2.16
CA ARG A 30 2.27 3.26 -3.36
C ARG A 30 2.06 2.42 -4.60
N LEU A 31 1.15 2.85 -5.46
CA LEU A 31 0.90 2.22 -6.76
C LEU A 31 1.28 3.18 -7.87
N ARG A 32 1.70 2.61 -9.00
CA ARG A 32 1.98 3.37 -10.21
C ARG A 32 0.70 3.52 -11.00
N GLU A 33 0.32 4.75 -11.24
CA GLU A 33 -0.87 5.17 -11.97
C GLU A 33 -0.68 5.01 -13.49
N PRO A 34 -1.78 5.01 -14.26
CA PRO A 34 -1.72 4.94 -15.73
C PRO A 34 -0.92 6.06 -16.40
N ASP A 35 -0.85 7.24 -15.76
CA ASP A 35 -0.02 8.37 -16.19
C ASP A 35 1.48 8.16 -15.92
N GLY A 36 1.82 7.07 -15.22
CA GLY A 36 3.18 6.70 -14.85
C GLY A 36 3.66 7.26 -13.52
N MET A 37 2.86 8.09 -12.84
CA MET A 37 3.17 8.68 -11.53
C MET A 37 2.86 7.71 -10.38
N TRP A 38 3.38 8.00 -9.19
CA TRP A 38 3.16 7.18 -8.00
C TRP A 38 2.19 7.86 -7.06
N ALA A 39 1.03 7.26 -6.83
CA ALA A 39 0.04 7.74 -5.87
C ALA A 39 0.01 6.87 -4.61
N SER A 40 -0.43 7.47 -3.51
CA SER A 40 -0.64 6.79 -2.22
C SER A 40 -2.04 6.19 -2.13
N TYR A 41 -2.13 5.00 -1.55
CA TYR A 41 -3.35 4.23 -1.36
C TYR A 41 -3.43 3.72 0.07
N ASP A 42 -4.61 3.81 0.66
CA ASP A 42 -4.92 3.28 1.99
C ASP A 42 -5.36 1.81 1.88
N VAL A 43 -4.87 0.94 2.78
CA VAL A 43 -5.36 -0.44 2.89
C VAL A 43 -6.66 -0.44 3.70
N LEU A 44 -7.76 -0.78 3.03
CA LEU A 44 -9.10 -0.83 3.60
C LEU A 44 -9.40 -2.17 4.25
N ASP A 45 -8.97 -3.27 3.62
CA ASP A 45 -9.19 -4.62 4.11
C ASP A 45 -8.07 -5.57 3.70
N VAL A 46 -7.87 -6.62 4.50
CA VAL A 46 -6.91 -7.70 4.28
C VAL A 46 -7.57 -9.02 4.66
N TRP A 47 -7.66 -9.94 3.70
CA TRP A 47 -8.18 -11.29 3.95
C TRP A 47 -7.27 -12.35 3.35
N TYR A 48 -7.48 -13.59 3.82
CA TYR A 48 -6.73 -14.75 3.38
C TYR A 48 -7.69 -15.78 2.79
N GLN A 49 -7.35 -16.30 1.63
CA GLN A 49 -8.10 -17.39 0.98
C GLN A 49 -7.21 -18.63 0.90
N LYS A 50 -7.80 -19.80 1.14
CA LYS A 50 -7.08 -21.06 0.96
C LYS A 50 -6.70 -21.21 -0.51
N ALA A 51 -5.44 -21.53 -0.78
CA ALA A 51 -4.97 -21.82 -2.13
C ALA A 51 -5.72 -23.02 -2.72
N GLU A 52 -5.87 -23.02 -4.05
CA GLU A 52 -6.47 -24.14 -4.78
C GLU A 52 -5.66 -25.43 -4.62
N TYR A 53 -4.33 -25.30 -4.54
CA TYR A 53 -3.40 -26.41 -4.39
C TYR A 53 -2.45 -26.16 -3.21
N GLY A 54 -2.32 -27.18 -2.35
CA GLY A 54 -1.50 -27.13 -1.14
C GLY A 54 -2.25 -26.64 0.09
N ASP A 55 -1.54 -26.57 1.22
CA ASP A 55 -2.08 -26.08 2.50
C ASP A 55 -1.46 -24.72 2.85
N VAL A 56 -1.74 -23.75 1.99
CA VAL A 56 -1.21 -22.38 2.10
C VAL A 56 -2.38 -21.40 2.01
N TRP A 57 -2.30 -20.32 2.79
CA TRP A 57 -3.24 -19.21 2.76
C TRP A 57 -2.64 -18.05 1.95
N ILE A 58 -3.40 -17.56 0.97
CA ILE A 58 -2.98 -16.48 0.07
C ILE A 58 -3.63 -15.18 0.53
N PRO A 59 -2.85 -14.10 0.74
CA PRO A 59 -3.39 -12.80 1.11
C PRO A 59 -3.98 -12.06 -0.10
N TYR A 60 -4.98 -11.24 0.19
CA TYR A 60 -5.61 -10.30 -0.72
C TYR A 60 -5.75 -8.94 -0.04
N LEU A 61 -5.65 -7.86 -0.81
CA LEU A 61 -5.76 -6.49 -0.32
C LEU A 61 -6.87 -5.77 -1.06
N HIS A 62 -7.68 -5.03 -0.30
CA HIS A 62 -8.58 -4.02 -0.84
C HIS A 62 -8.04 -2.64 -0.50
N VAL A 63 -7.91 -1.78 -1.51
CA VAL A 63 -7.23 -0.49 -1.39
C VAL A 63 -8.03 0.62 -2.07
N CYS A 64 -7.90 1.84 -1.56
CA CYS A 64 -8.46 3.04 -2.17
C CYS A 64 -7.44 4.18 -2.12
N MET A 65 -7.40 5.02 -3.14
CA MET A 65 -6.47 6.15 -3.22
C MET A 65 -6.69 7.07 -2.03
N THR A 66 -5.60 7.45 -1.35
CA THR A 66 -5.66 8.31 -0.18
C THR A 66 -6.27 9.66 -0.55
N GLN A 67 -7.21 10.19 0.24
CA GLN A 67 -8.03 11.37 -0.10
C GLN A 67 -7.23 12.62 -0.54
N GLY A 68 -5.98 12.78 -0.06
CA GLY A 68 -5.11 13.89 -0.44
C GLY A 68 -4.53 13.79 -1.86
N GLU A 69 -4.38 12.58 -2.40
CA GLU A 69 -3.79 12.33 -3.73
C GLU A 69 -4.78 12.69 -4.86
N MET A 70 -6.08 12.58 -4.62
CA MET A 70 -7.13 12.94 -5.59
C MET A 70 -7.26 14.45 -5.84
N SER A 71 -6.70 15.28 -4.96
CA SER A 71 -6.94 16.74 -4.94
C SER A 71 -5.79 17.58 -5.49
N GLU A 72 -4.63 16.98 -5.81
CA GLU A 72 -3.46 17.70 -6.28
C GLU A 72 -3.10 17.32 -7.74
N PRO A 73 -3.33 18.21 -8.73
CA PRO A 73 -2.51 18.17 -9.93
C PRO A 73 -1.08 18.54 -9.51
N ASP A 74 -0.22 17.52 -9.50
CA ASP A 74 1.22 17.53 -9.22
C ASP A 74 1.84 18.94 -9.06
N LYS A 75 1.98 19.35 -7.80
CA LYS A 75 2.94 20.38 -7.40
C LYS A 75 3.88 19.82 -6.35
N GLY A 76 4.53 18.69 -6.64
CA GLY A 76 5.71 18.23 -5.88
C GLY A 76 5.55 18.32 -4.36
N SER A 77 4.38 17.94 -3.85
CA SER A 77 4.02 18.16 -2.46
C SER A 77 4.67 17.08 -1.62
N ARG A 78 5.57 17.51 -0.72
CA ARG A 78 6.22 16.70 0.31
C ARG A 78 5.17 15.93 1.10
N VAL A 79 4.86 14.70 0.71
CA VAL A 79 4.31 13.74 1.66
C VAL A 79 5.39 13.55 2.71
N LYS A 80 5.10 13.95 3.96
CA LYS A 80 5.91 13.55 5.11
C LYS A 80 5.93 12.03 5.10
N SER A 81 7.05 11.47 4.64
CA SER A 81 7.34 10.07 4.88
C SER A 81 7.06 9.77 6.35
N ALA A 82 6.29 8.73 6.64
CA ALA A 82 6.17 8.21 8.01
C ALA A 82 7.54 7.78 8.57
N TYR A 83 8.56 7.74 7.71
CA TYR A 83 9.98 7.71 8.05
C TYR A 83 10.47 9.10 8.50
N ASP A 84 10.41 9.36 9.81
CA ASP A 84 11.10 10.48 10.41
C ASP A 84 12.54 10.07 10.74
N ALA A 85 13.48 10.37 9.85
CA ALA A 85 14.89 10.08 10.05
C ALA A 85 15.43 10.71 11.36
N ASN A 86 14.89 11.85 11.80
CA ASN A 86 15.31 12.47 13.07
C ASN A 86 14.86 11.66 14.29
N ARG A 87 13.76 10.90 14.17
CA ARG A 87 13.27 10.02 15.24
C ARG A 87 14.07 8.73 15.33
N GLU A 88 14.57 8.19 14.21
CA GLU A 88 15.38 6.96 14.20
C GLU A 88 16.80 7.17 14.74
N PHE A 89 17.39 8.36 14.54
CA PHE A 89 18.71 8.70 15.08
C PHE A 89 18.67 9.37 16.46
N ALA A 90 17.49 9.53 17.05
CA ALA A 90 17.37 10.12 18.37
C ALA A 90 17.93 9.14 19.43
N PRO A 91 18.84 9.59 20.32
CA PRO A 91 19.32 8.74 21.40
C PRO A 91 18.15 8.38 22.32
N PHE A 92 18.08 7.10 22.70
CA PHE A 92 17.08 6.61 23.65
C PHE A 92 17.23 7.38 24.97
N LYS A 93 16.17 8.06 25.38
CA LYS A 93 16.09 8.64 26.71
C LYS A 93 15.70 7.52 27.68
N ILE A 94 16.64 7.12 28.52
CA ILE A 94 16.41 6.28 29.70
C ILE A 94 15.88 7.15 30.83
#